data_AF-A0A1G2R3E5-F1
#
_entry.id   AF-A0A1G2R3E5-F1
#
_cell.length_a   1.000
_cell.length_b   1.000
_cell.length_c   1.000
_cell.angle_alpha   90.00
_cell.angle_beta   90.00
_cell.angle_gamma   90.00
#
_symmetry.space_group_name_H-M   'P 1'
#
loop_
_entity.id
_entity.type
_entity.pdbx_description
1 polymer ?
#
loop_
_entity_poly.entity_id
_entity_poly.type
_entity_poly.pdbx_seq_one_letter_code
_entity_poly.pdbx_strand_id
1 'polypeptide(L)'
;MEILIFILSVLAITVLVWLANKILPFKICPICVGVSGTWVWILAGISSGLLNVENWRMIVAMAMGAAVVGIAYQGEKRFDWAKQSIFRFRVPVIVVGFPLAYWVINNIDWVSLAAALAVLAPVFYFYFVVSAGQRSGSGTTAGGGKVAELVEKLKNCCD
;
A
#
# COMPACT_ATOMS: atom_id res chain seq x y z
N MET A 1 -24.47 -2.71 -0.30
CA MET A 1 -24.17 -1.28 -0.56
C MET A 1 -22.81 -0.87 0.01
N GLU A 2 -22.25 -1.64 0.94
CA GLU A 2 -20.98 -1.45 1.62
C GLU A 2 -19.78 -1.43 0.68
N ILE A 3 -19.79 -2.25 -0.38
CA ILE A 3 -18.72 -2.30 -1.38
C ILE A 3 -18.59 -0.97 -2.13
N LEU A 4 -19.71 -0.30 -2.44
CA LEU A 4 -19.67 1.00 -3.11
C LEU A 4 -19.06 2.07 -2.21
N ILE A 5 -19.41 2.06 -0.92
CA ILE A 5 -18.83 2.97 0.08
C ILE A 5 -17.33 2.73 0.21
N PHE A 6 -16.89 1.46 0.23
CA PHE A 6 -15.48 1.11 0.25
C PHE A 6 -14.75 1.64 -1.00
N ILE A 7 -15.26 1.37 -2.20
CA ILE A 7 -14.65 1.82 -3.46
C ILE A 7 -14.56 3.35 -3.52
N LEU A 8 -15.66 4.04 -3.18
CA LEU A 8 -15.70 5.50 -3.15
C LEU A 8 -14.71 6.07 -2.13
N SER A 9 -14.60 5.45 -0.95
CA SER A 9 -13.63 5.86 0.07
C SER A 9 -12.19 5.68 -0.42
N VAL A 10 -11.86 4.52 -0.99
CA VAL A 10 -10.51 4.27 -1.53
C VAL A 10 -10.19 5.27 -2.62
N LEU A 11 -11.10 5.52 -3.56
CA LEU A 11 -10.91 6.48 -4.64
C LEU A 11 -10.75 7.91 -4.10
N ALA A 12 -11.62 8.34 -3.19
CA ALA A 12 -11.57 9.67 -2.60
C ALA A 12 -10.24 9.91 -1.88
N ILE A 13 -9.81 8.99 -1.02
CA ILE A 13 -8.54 9.11 -0.28
C ILE A 13 -7.36 9.04 -1.25
N THR A 14 -7.40 8.16 -2.26
CA THR A 14 -6.34 8.05 -3.26
C THR A 14 -6.17 9.34 -4.04
N VAL A 15 -7.26 9.95 -4.50
CA VAL A 15 -7.25 11.23 -5.24
C VAL A 15 -6.74 12.36 -4.36
N LEU A 16 -7.20 12.43 -3.10
CA LEU A 16 -6.79 13.44 -2.15
C LEU A 16 -5.27 13.34 -1.84
N VAL A 17 -4.77 12.14 -1.63
CA VAL A 17 -3.33 11.88 -1.42
C VAL A 17 -2.53 12.14 -2.69
N TRP A 18 -3.07 11.84 -3.87
CA TRP A 18 -2.42 12.15 -5.14
C TRP A 18 -2.27 13.67 -5.35
N LEU A 19 -3.30 14.44 -5.00
CA LEU A 19 -3.25 15.91 -4.96
C LEU A 19 -2.25 16.41 -3.93
N ALA A 20 -2.26 15.86 -2.71
CA ALA A 20 -1.33 16.24 -1.65
C ALA A 20 0.14 15.93 -2.03
N ASN A 21 0.39 14.81 -2.69
CA ASN A 21 1.71 14.45 -3.23
C ASN A 21 2.21 15.40 -4.34
N LYS A 22 1.31 16.14 -4.99
CA LYS A 22 1.70 17.16 -5.96
C LYS A 22 2.27 18.41 -5.27
N ILE A 23 1.89 18.63 -4.01
CA ILE A 23 2.28 19.79 -3.19
C ILE A 23 3.42 19.42 -2.23
N LEU A 24 3.42 18.19 -1.70
CA LEU A 24 4.42 17.69 -0.77
C LEU A 24 5.67 17.17 -1.48
N PRO A 25 6.89 17.40 -0.95
CA PRO A 25 8.14 16.89 -1.53
C PRO A 25 8.33 15.38 -1.39
N PHE A 26 7.43 14.69 -0.67
CA PHE A 26 7.47 13.24 -0.43
C PHE A 26 6.54 12.52 -1.41
N LYS A 27 7.08 11.67 -2.31
CA LYS A 27 6.26 10.87 -3.24
C LYS A 27 5.78 9.58 -2.56
N ILE A 28 4.61 9.65 -1.94
CA ILE A 28 3.95 8.52 -1.27
C ILE A 28 3.15 7.72 -2.32
N CYS A 29 3.00 6.40 -2.18
CA CYS A 29 2.12 5.61 -3.04
C CYS A 29 0.65 5.96 -2.71
N PRO A 30 -0.10 6.70 -3.56
CA PRO A 30 -1.43 7.20 -3.21
C PRO A 30 -2.43 6.07 -2.96
N ILE A 31 -2.34 5.00 -3.75
CA ILE A 31 -3.18 3.81 -3.62
C ILE A 31 -2.89 3.07 -2.31
N CYS A 32 -1.62 3.00 -1.91
CA CYS A 32 -1.23 2.32 -0.67
C CYS A 32 -1.82 3.03 0.56
N VAL A 33 -1.84 4.37 0.54
CA VAL A 33 -2.51 5.18 1.57
C VAL A 33 -4.03 5.10 1.47
N GLY A 34 -4.57 5.13 0.25
CA GLY A 34 -6.01 5.01 0.02
C GLY A 34 -6.59 3.72 0.59
N VAL A 35 -5.99 2.59 0.24
CA VAL A 35 -6.39 1.27 0.75
C VAL A 35 -6.15 1.19 2.26
N SER A 36 -4.97 1.59 2.75
CA SER A 36 -4.63 1.48 4.17
C SER A 36 -5.49 2.36 5.07
N GLY A 37 -5.68 3.61 4.66
CA GLY A 37 -6.53 4.57 5.35
C GLY A 37 -8.00 4.14 5.35
N THR A 38 -8.49 3.58 4.25
CA THR A 38 -9.89 3.14 4.17
C THR A 38 -10.19 2.02 5.18
N TRP A 39 -9.35 0.98 5.28
CA TRP A 39 -9.65 -0.10 6.23
C TRP A 39 -9.46 0.32 7.70
N VAL A 40 -8.50 1.20 7.99
CA VAL A 40 -8.34 1.80 9.32
C VAL A 40 -9.55 2.66 9.69
N TRP A 41 -10.06 3.43 8.73
CA TRP A 41 -11.27 4.25 8.92
C TRP A 41 -12.50 3.38 9.19
N ILE A 42 -12.66 2.28 8.45
CA ILE A 42 -13.76 1.33 8.66
C ILE A 42 -13.65 0.67 10.04
N LEU A 43 -12.44 0.24 10.45
CA LEU A 43 -12.23 -0.29 11.80
C LEU A 43 -12.57 0.72 12.90
N ALA A 44 -12.23 2.00 12.71
CA ALA A 44 -12.62 3.06 13.64
C ALA A 44 -14.14 3.19 13.74
N GLY A 45 -14.84 3.16 12.60
CA GLY A 45 -16.30 3.18 12.55
C GLY A 45 -16.94 1.97 13.24
N ILE A 46 -16.35 0.78 13.08
CA ILE A 46 -16.79 -0.44 13.77
C ILE A 46 -16.58 -0.31 15.29
N SER A 47 -15.39 0.15 15.72
CA SER A 47 -15.07 0.31 17.15
C SER A 47 -15.91 1.37 17.86
N SER A 48 -16.45 2.33 17.11
CA SER A 48 -17.36 3.37 17.63
C SER A 48 -18.82 2.90 17.68
N GLY A 49 -19.12 1.67 17.25
CA GLY A 49 -20.47 1.12 17.18
C GLY A 49 -21.34 1.70 16.05
N LEU A 50 -20.78 2.52 15.15
CA LEU A 50 -21.50 3.10 14.02
C LEU A 50 -21.70 2.09 12.88
N LEU A 51 -20.79 1.12 12.73
CA LEU A 51 -20.80 0.15 11.64
C LEU A 51 -20.93 -1.28 12.19
N ASN A 52 -21.77 -2.09 11.53
CA ASN A 52 -21.96 -3.49 11.89
C ASN A 52 -20.75 -4.35 11.47
N VAL A 53 -20.07 -4.99 12.43
CA VAL A 53 -18.90 -5.84 12.20
C VAL A 53 -19.13 -6.87 11.10
N GLU A 54 -20.31 -7.50 11.08
CA GLU A 54 -20.57 -8.69 10.28
C GLU A 54 -20.52 -8.40 8.77
N ASN A 55 -21.05 -7.25 8.35
CA ASN A 55 -21.07 -6.84 6.94
C ASN A 55 -19.70 -6.33 6.47
N TRP A 56 -18.92 -5.71 7.36
CA TRP A 56 -17.67 -5.04 7.00
C TRP A 56 -16.44 -5.92 7.18
N ARG A 57 -16.54 -7.02 7.94
CA ARG A 57 -15.43 -7.96 8.24
C ARG A 57 -14.74 -8.46 6.98
N MET A 58 -15.51 -8.87 5.96
CA MET A 58 -14.96 -9.41 4.72
C MET A 58 -14.24 -8.34 3.88
N ILE A 59 -14.79 -7.13 3.83
CA ILE A 59 -14.21 -5.99 3.12
C ILE A 59 -12.90 -5.56 3.78
N VAL A 60 -12.88 -5.46 5.11
CA VAL A 60 -11.67 -5.13 5.88
C VAL A 60 -10.61 -6.21 5.69
N ALA A 61 -10.98 -7.49 5.72
CA ALA A 61 -10.05 -8.59 5.48
C ALA A 61 -9.36 -8.50 4.11
N MET A 62 -10.15 -8.25 3.06
CA MET A 62 -9.60 -8.08 1.71
C MET A 62 -8.67 -6.85 1.63
N ALA A 63 -9.06 -5.73 2.24
CA ALA A 63 -8.27 -4.51 2.24
C ALA A 63 -6.95 -4.64 3.03
N MET A 64 -6.97 -5.32 4.19
CA MET A 64 -5.77 -5.62 4.96
C MET A 64 -4.84 -6.56 4.20
N GLY A 65 -5.37 -7.61 3.56
CA GLY A 65 -4.58 -8.49 2.70
C GLY A 65 -3.92 -7.73 1.54
N ALA A 66 -4.67 -6.84 0.87
CA ALA A 66 -4.12 -5.98 -0.17
C ALA A 66 -3.03 -5.03 0.35
N ALA A 67 -3.17 -4.51 1.57
CA ALA A 67 -2.15 -3.67 2.21
C ALA A 67 -0.87 -4.46 2.51
N VAL A 68 -0.98 -5.69 3.05
CA VAL A 68 0.18 -6.56 3.31
C VAL A 68 0.95 -6.86 2.02
N VAL A 69 0.25 -7.23 0.95
CA VAL A 69 0.88 -7.48 -0.36
C VAL A 69 1.48 -6.19 -0.93
N GLY A 70 0.78 -5.06 -0.82
CA GLY A 70 1.28 -3.76 -1.24
C GLY A 70 2.59 -3.36 -0.55
N ILE A 71 2.68 -3.59 0.77
CA ILE A 71 3.90 -3.35 1.57
C ILE A 71 5.02 -4.29 1.11
N ALA A 72 4.74 -5.58 0.89
CA ALA A 72 5.74 -6.56 0.44
C ALA A 72 6.37 -6.16 -0.91
N TYR A 73 5.54 -5.75 -1.89
CA TYR A 73 6.00 -5.34 -3.22
C TYR A 73 6.70 -3.97 -3.22
N GLN A 74 6.19 -2.99 -2.46
CA GLN A 74 6.86 -1.70 -2.34
C GLN A 74 8.20 -1.82 -1.59
N GLY A 75 8.29 -2.72 -0.61
CA GLY A 75 9.52 -3.13 0.08
C GLY A 75 10.63 -3.56 -0.83
N GLU A 76 10.36 -4.53 -1.67
CA GLU A 76 11.32 -5.03 -2.62
C GLU A 76 11.79 -3.96 -3.61
N LYS A 77 10.87 -3.13 -4.10
CA LYS A 77 11.22 -2.04 -5.03
C LYS A 77 12.07 -0.95 -4.35
N ARG A 78 11.98 -0.83 -3.02
CA ARG A 78 12.66 0.18 -2.22
C ARG A 78 14.09 -0.22 -1.83
N PHE A 79 14.31 -1.45 -1.41
CA PHE A 79 15.61 -1.91 -0.93
C PHE A 79 16.35 -2.70 -2.02
N ASP A 80 17.41 -2.13 -2.59
CA ASP A 80 18.23 -2.82 -3.61
C ASP A 80 18.87 -4.12 -3.05
N TRP A 81 19.05 -4.24 -1.73
CA TRP A 81 19.45 -5.50 -1.05
C TRP A 81 18.33 -6.55 -1.00
N ALA A 82 17.06 -6.13 -0.95
CA ALA A 82 15.91 -7.04 -1.01
C ALA A 82 15.67 -7.60 -2.43
N LYS A 83 16.14 -6.87 -3.45
CA LYS A 83 16.07 -7.26 -4.88
C LYS A 83 16.83 -8.56 -5.19
N GLN A 84 17.90 -8.83 -4.44
CA GLN A 84 18.77 -10.00 -4.64
C GLN A 84 18.21 -11.27 -3.99
N SER A 85 17.20 -11.15 -3.11
CA SER A 85 16.53 -12.29 -2.48
C SER A 85 15.04 -12.02 -2.30
N ILE A 86 14.30 -12.00 -3.41
CA ILE A 86 12.82 -11.93 -3.47
C ILE A 86 12.16 -12.82 -2.41
N PHE A 87 12.67 -14.05 -2.24
CA PHE A 87 12.13 -15.03 -1.31
C PHE A 87 12.34 -14.67 0.16
N ARG A 88 13.44 -13.98 0.51
CA ARG A 88 13.74 -13.64 1.91
C ARG A 88 12.96 -12.44 2.43
N PHE A 89 12.41 -11.59 1.56
CA PHE A 89 11.66 -10.41 2.00
C PHE A 89 10.15 -10.56 1.79
N ARG A 90 9.71 -11.03 0.63
CA ARG A 90 8.26 -11.16 0.34
C ARG A 90 7.59 -12.21 1.23
N VAL A 91 8.23 -13.37 1.37
CA VAL A 91 7.65 -14.51 2.10
C VAL A 91 7.45 -14.18 3.57
N PRO A 92 8.44 -13.72 4.35
CA PRO A 92 8.18 -13.43 5.77
C PRO A 92 7.20 -12.28 5.97
N VAL A 93 7.20 -11.25 5.11
CA VAL A 93 6.21 -10.16 5.22
C VAL A 93 4.79 -10.66 5.01
N ILE A 94 4.57 -11.54 4.04
CA ILE A 94 3.25 -12.14 3.78
C ILE A 94 2.90 -13.14 4.89
N VAL A 95 3.81 -14.04 5.22
CA VAL A 95 3.59 -15.11 6.22
C VAL A 95 3.36 -14.53 7.61
N VAL A 96 3.97 -13.40 7.97
CA VAL A 96 3.75 -12.73 9.26
C VAL A 96 2.58 -11.75 9.17
N GLY A 97 2.43 -11.04 8.05
CA GLY A 97 1.42 -10.01 7.87
C GLY A 97 -0.01 -10.53 7.80
N PHE A 98 -0.25 -11.67 7.15
CA PHE A 98 -1.60 -12.26 7.07
C PHE A 98 -2.14 -12.74 8.42
N PRO A 99 -1.38 -13.48 9.25
CA PRO A 99 -1.80 -13.83 10.61
C PRO A 99 -2.03 -12.63 11.51
N LEU A 100 -1.18 -11.60 11.42
CA LEU A 100 -1.38 -10.34 12.14
C LEU A 100 -2.70 -9.67 11.72
N ALA A 101 -2.97 -9.59 10.42
CA ALA A 101 -4.23 -9.04 9.92
C ALA A 101 -5.43 -9.84 10.42
N TYR A 102 -5.35 -11.17 10.39
CA TYR A 102 -6.40 -12.05 10.90
C TYR A 102 -6.65 -11.87 12.41
N TRP A 103 -5.58 -11.73 13.19
CA TRP A 103 -5.66 -11.50 14.63
C TRP A 103 -6.35 -10.17 14.97
N VAL A 104 -6.04 -9.09 14.23
CA VAL A 104 -6.67 -7.78 14.38
C VAL A 104 -8.17 -7.82 14.04
N ILE A 105 -8.56 -8.59 13.02
CA ILE A 105 -9.97 -8.72 12.61
C ILE A 105 -10.80 -9.53 13.60
N ASN A 106 -10.19 -10.49 14.31
CA ASN A 106 -10.90 -11.30 15.29
C ASN A 106 -11.02 -10.63 16.66
N ASN A 107 -10.12 -9.70 16.99
CA ASN A 107 -10.14 -8.96 18.25
C ASN A 107 -10.42 -7.48 17.97
N ILE A 108 -11.62 -7.12 17.50
CA ILE A 108 -11.93 -5.72 17.15
C ILE A 108 -12.19 -4.93 18.45
N ASP A 109 -11.11 -4.51 19.08
CA ASP A 109 -11.09 -3.61 20.23
C ASP A 109 -10.33 -2.33 19.87
N TRP A 110 -10.53 -1.27 20.67
CA TRP A 110 -9.71 -0.04 20.59
C TRP A 110 -8.20 -0.33 20.68
N VAL A 111 -7.83 -1.41 21.39
CA VAL A 111 -6.46 -1.90 21.53
C VAL A 111 -5.92 -2.42 20.19
N SER A 112 -6.72 -3.14 19.41
CA SER A 112 -6.30 -3.66 18.10
C SER A 112 -6.19 -2.58 17.04
N LEU A 113 -7.01 -1.53 17.15
CA LEU A 113 -6.87 -0.33 16.33
C LEU A 113 -5.57 0.41 16.69
N ALA A 114 -5.30 0.59 17.98
CA ALA A 114 -4.05 1.18 18.46
C ALA A 114 -2.82 0.35 18.04
N ALA A 115 -2.89 -0.98 18.12
CA ALA A 115 -1.83 -1.89 17.67
C ALA A 115 -1.63 -1.82 16.15
N ALA A 116 -2.71 -1.81 15.37
CA ALA A 116 -2.65 -1.64 13.92
C ALA A 116 -1.99 -0.30 13.55
N LEU A 117 -2.35 0.79 14.23
CA LEU A 117 -1.70 2.09 14.05
C LEU A 117 -0.24 2.06 14.48
N ALA A 118 0.08 1.42 15.61
CA ALA A 118 1.43 1.32 16.15
C ALA A 118 2.37 0.51 15.24
N VAL A 119 1.85 -0.39 14.41
CA VAL A 119 2.62 -1.12 13.39
C VAL A 119 2.63 -0.36 12.07
N LEU A 120 1.49 0.18 11.63
CA LEU A 120 1.40 0.95 10.38
C LEU A 120 2.18 2.24 10.44
N ALA A 121 2.18 2.99 11.54
CA ALA A 121 2.87 4.27 11.67
C ALA A 121 4.39 4.15 11.49
N PRO A 122 5.13 3.23 12.13
CA PRO A 122 6.55 3.06 11.88
C PRO A 122 6.82 2.47 10.50
N VAL A 123 5.97 1.56 9.99
CA VAL A 123 6.10 1.07 8.61
C VAL A 123 5.94 2.23 7.63
N PHE A 124 4.90 3.06 7.77
CA PHE A 124 4.70 4.26 6.99
C PHE A 124 5.88 5.23 7.15
N TYR A 125 6.35 5.48 8.36
CA TYR A 125 7.45 6.41 8.63
C TYR A 125 8.76 5.95 7.98
N PHE A 126 9.12 4.66 8.13
CA PHE A 126 10.31 4.10 7.49
C PHE A 126 10.19 4.07 5.97
N TYR A 127 9.02 3.73 5.43
CA TYR A 127 8.80 3.65 4.00
C TYR A 127 8.63 5.00 3.31
N PHE A 128 8.11 6.01 4.01
CA PHE A 128 7.73 7.29 3.41
C PHE A 128 8.56 8.48 3.88
N VAL A 129 9.01 8.55 5.15
CA VAL A 129 9.78 9.71 5.69
C VAL A 129 11.29 9.53 5.52
N VAL A 130 11.86 8.41 5.95
CA VAL A 130 13.31 8.11 5.72
C VAL A 130 13.63 7.99 4.22
N SER A 131 12.59 7.76 3.43
CA SER A 131 12.63 7.50 1.99
C SER A 131 12.64 8.77 1.11
N ALA A 132 12.31 9.92 1.69
CA ALA A 132 12.16 11.22 1.04
C ALA A 132 13.35 11.68 0.18
N GLY A 133 14.56 11.23 0.53
CA GLY A 133 15.78 11.66 -0.15
C GLY A 133 16.03 11.05 -1.53
N GLN A 134 15.36 9.96 -1.91
CA GLN A 134 15.66 9.27 -3.16
C GLN A 134 14.43 8.62 -3.80
N ARG A 135 14.21 8.95 -5.08
CA ARG A 135 13.29 8.33 -6.06
C ARG A 135 11.93 9.02 -6.25
N SER A 136 12.02 10.12 -6.99
CA SER A 136 11.19 10.31 -8.19
C SER A 136 10.97 8.98 -8.93
N GLY A 137 9.71 8.60 -9.22
CA GLY A 137 9.44 7.55 -10.20
C GLY A 137 8.19 6.68 -9.98
N SER A 138 7.00 7.27 -10.09
CA SER A 138 5.79 6.51 -10.43
C SER A 138 4.87 7.37 -11.26
N GLY A 139 4.96 7.19 -12.58
CA GLY A 139 4.04 7.73 -13.57
C GLY A 139 4.68 8.75 -14.51
N THR A 140 4.93 8.31 -15.74
CA THR A 140 5.40 9.05 -16.94
C THR A 140 6.91 9.36 -17.01
N THR A 141 7.51 9.01 -18.16
CA THR A 141 8.92 9.23 -18.58
C THR A 141 10.05 8.43 -17.92
N ALA A 142 9.86 7.12 -17.71
CA ALA A 142 10.98 6.15 -17.60
C ALA A 142 10.97 5.10 -18.73
N GLY A 143 10.23 5.39 -19.81
CA GLY A 143 10.19 4.60 -21.03
C GLY A 143 11.02 5.18 -22.19
N GLY A 144 11.48 6.43 -22.12
CA GLY A 144 12.17 7.05 -23.25
C GLY A 144 13.49 6.35 -23.62
N GLY A 145 14.35 6.11 -22.62
CA GLY A 145 15.68 5.52 -22.85
C GLY A 145 15.65 4.03 -23.22
N LYS A 146 14.89 3.21 -22.49
CA LYS A 146 14.79 1.76 -22.77
C LYS A 146 13.99 1.46 -24.04
N VAL A 147 12.94 2.23 -24.35
CA VAL A 147 12.21 2.08 -25.61
C VAL A 147 13.07 2.59 -26.77
N ALA A 148 13.83 3.67 -26.61
CA ALA A 148 14.80 4.11 -27.63
C ALA A 148 15.88 3.03 -27.88
N GLU A 149 16.43 2.42 -26.82
CA GLU A 149 17.40 1.33 -26.94
C GLU A 149 16.79 0.07 -27.60
N LEU A 150 15.53 -0.26 -27.30
CA LEU A 150 14.80 -1.37 -27.93
C LEU A 150 14.46 -1.08 -29.40
N VAL A 151 14.10 0.17 -29.75
CA VAL A 151 13.84 0.60 -31.14
C VAL A 151 15.13 0.62 -31.95
N GLU A 152 16.26 1.03 -31.36
CA GLU A 152 17.57 0.99 -32.01
C GLU A 152 18.04 -0.45 -32.25
N LYS A 153 17.82 -1.34 -31.28
CA LYS A 153 18.07 -2.79 -31.46
C LYS A 153 17.17 -3.43 -32.52
N LEU A 154 15.91 -2.99 -32.66
CA LEU A 154 14.99 -3.47 -33.70
C LEU A 154 15.36 -2.93 -35.10
N LYS A 155 15.90 -1.72 -35.21
CA LYS A 155 16.39 -1.17 -36.50
C LYS A 155 17.57 -1.97 -37.07
N ASN A 156 18.45 -2.49 -36.20
CA ASN A 156 19.58 -3.31 -36.62
C ASN A 156 19.21 -4.76 -37.01
N CYS A 157 17.91 -5.13 -36.99
CA CYS A 157 17.42 -6.45 -37.40
C CYS A 157 16.71 -6.46 -38.76
N CYS A 158 16.69 -5.33 -39.49
CA CYS A 158 16.13 -5.24 -40.85
C CYS A 158 17.20 -4.96 -41.91
N ASP A 159 18.30 -5.74 -41.87
CA ASP A 159 19.18 -6.00 -43.02
C ASP A 159 19.31 -7.52 -43.20
#